data_AF-A0A7W8YHT4-F1
#
_entry.id   AF-A0A7W8YHT4-F1
#
_cell.length_a   1.000
_cell.length_b   1.000
_cell.length_c   1.000
_cell.angle_alpha   90.00
_cell.angle_beta   90.00
_cell.angle_gamma   90.00
#
_symmetry.space_group_name_H-M   'P 1'
#
loop_
_entity.id
_entity.type
_entity.pdbx_description
1 polymer ?
#
loop_
_entity_poly.entity_id
_entity_poly.type
_entity_poly.pdbx_seq_one_letter_code
_entity_poly.pdbx_strand_id
1 'polypeptide(L)'
;MPYSPAVFRCVIVGLGFVMSGCATTPIPPVQLQNYALLVPQDIYGNGAAVTEIDRGPNRVALQMTAEGSHILPGVSTRPGVNVLPGRHTVQVNVCYASSTQSCTPDTYVFEAKPGVAYVLRGPMQTIVMLDRFKKSHLGELYSVSQHEFVSDQVWKAMQRNELTAAANASLQISEQRQRDQSMIRKVGAHVCQEVGRNIIYTGYVEQVADDKLKIRIAEAHFKGNPSLRPSAFTATTVWDSPMQWDLCR
;
A
#
# COMPACT_ATOMS: atom_id res chain seq x y z
N MET A 1 35.96 -37.41 -11.54
CA MET A 1 36.81 -36.82 -10.49
C MET A 1 35.95 -35.88 -9.66
N PRO A 2 35.71 -36.18 -8.37
CA PRO A 2 34.89 -35.34 -7.49
C PRO A 2 35.73 -34.18 -6.94
N TYR A 3 35.20 -32.96 -7.01
CA TYR A 3 35.79 -31.79 -6.37
C TYR A 3 35.48 -31.80 -4.86
N SER A 4 36.54 -31.73 -4.08
CA SER A 4 36.55 -31.69 -2.61
C SER A 4 35.82 -30.46 -2.06
N PRO A 5 35.09 -30.55 -0.93
CA PRO A 5 34.59 -29.37 -0.23
C PRO A 5 35.76 -28.62 0.43
N ALA A 6 35.78 -27.29 0.27
CA ALA A 6 36.73 -26.42 0.95
C ALA A 6 36.45 -26.45 2.46
N VAL A 7 37.36 -27.07 3.20
CA VAL A 7 37.38 -27.08 4.67
C VAL A 7 37.81 -25.68 5.15
N PHE A 8 36.91 -24.95 5.79
CA PHE A 8 37.24 -23.71 6.51
C PHE A 8 38.12 -24.05 7.72
N ARG A 9 39.40 -23.66 7.68
CA ARG A 9 40.27 -23.62 8.86
C ARG A 9 40.08 -22.27 9.57
N CYS A 10 39.39 -22.28 10.71
CA CYS A 10 39.54 -21.22 11.70
C CYS A 10 40.91 -21.39 12.37
N VAL A 11 41.85 -20.49 12.09
CA VAL A 11 43.11 -20.39 12.82
C VAL A 11 42.84 -19.57 14.08
N ILE A 12 42.92 -20.20 15.25
CA ILE A 12 42.94 -19.50 16.53
C ILE A 12 44.41 -19.19 16.83
N VAL A 13 44.83 -17.93 16.64
CA VAL A 13 46.08 -17.44 17.20
C VAL A 13 45.77 -16.83 18.56
N GLY A 14 46.28 -17.48 19.62
CA GLY A 14 46.22 -16.97 20.98
C GLY A 14 47.27 -15.88 21.17
N LEU A 15 46.81 -14.66 21.43
CA LEU A 15 47.28 -13.73 22.47
C LEU A 15 46.55 -12.40 22.32
N GLY A 16 45.56 -12.19 23.19
CA GLY A 16 45.20 -10.87 23.72
C GLY A 16 44.80 -9.76 22.74
N PHE A 17 43.81 -9.97 21.88
CA PHE A 17 42.86 -8.93 21.45
C PHE A 17 41.66 -9.64 20.79
N VAL A 18 40.50 -9.65 21.44
CA VAL A 18 39.28 -10.22 20.86
C VAL A 18 38.70 -9.20 19.89
N MET A 19 39.16 -9.22 18.63
CA MET A 19 38.47 -8.58 17.52
C MET A 19 37.68 -9.66 16.79
N SER A 20 36.50 -10.01 17.31
CA SER A 20 35.54 -10.89 16.64
C SER A 20 34.81 -10.10 15.54
N GLY A 21 35.50 -9.86 14.43
CA GLY A 21 34.90 -9.28 13.23
C GLY A 21 34.80 -10.35 12.15
N CYS A 22 33.64 -10.98 12.01
CA CYS A 22 33.34 -11.76 10.79
C CYS A 22 33.25 -10.77 9.62
N ALA A 23 34.32 -10.65 8.85
CA ALA A 23 34.34 -9.82 7.64
C ALA A 23 33.32 -10.39 6.64
N THR A 24 32.20 -9.72 6.49
CA THR A 24 31.19 -10.04 5.48
C THR A 24 31.73 -9.72 4.09
N THR A 25 31.32 -10.50 3.10
CA THR A 25 31.72 -10.26 1.71
C THR A 25 31.16 -8.92 1.23
N PRO A 26 31.97 -8.07 0.58
CA PRO A 26 31.52 -6.78 0.08
C PRO A 26 30.31 -6.95 -0.84
N ILE A 27 29.31 -6.08 -0.68
CA ILE A 27 28.11 -6.08 -1.53
C ILE A 27 28.53 -5.58 -2.93
N PRO A 28 28.16 -6.29 -4.01
CA PRO A 28 28.43 -5.83 -5.37
C PRO A 28 27.85 -4.42 -5.59
N PRO A 29 28.56 -3.50 -6.23
CA PRO A 29 28.10 -2.12 -6.45
C PRO A 29 26.73 -2.01 -7.14
N VAL A 30 26.35 -3.01 -7.94
CA VAL A 30 25.05 -3.08 -8.64
C VAL A 30 23.89 -3.33 -7.67
N GLN A 31 24.12 -3.99 -6.54
CA GLN A 31 23.12 -4.18 -5.48
C GLN A 31 23.03 -2.97 -4.53
N LEU A 32 24.07 -2.12 -4.52
CA LEU A 32 24.16 -0.86 -3.77
C LEU A 32 23.62 0.34 -4.56
N GLN A 33 22.74 0.12 -5.53
CA GLN A 33 22.01 1.19 -6.20
C GLN A 33 20.70 1.55 -5.45
N ASN A 34 20.44 0.91 -4.29
CA ASN A 34 19.24 1.08 -3.48
C ASN A 34 19.61 1.05 -1.99
N TYR A 35 18.92 1.85 -1.16
CA TYR A 35 19.12 1.93 0.30
C TYR A 35 18.84 0.60 0.98
N ALA A 36 19.71 0.12 1.86
CA ALA A 36 19.46 -1.07 2.68
C ALA A 36 19.42 -0.74 4.17
N LEU A 37 18.29 -0.93 4.84
CA LEU A 37 18.22 -1.03 6.30
C LEU A 37 18.66 -2.44 6.70
N LEU A 38 19.63 -2.56 7.60
CA LEU A 38 20.14 -3.84 8.08
C LEU A 38 19.58 -4.11 9.49
N VAL A 39 19.15 -5.33 9.80
CA VAL A 39 18.69 -5.68 11.15
C VAL A 39 19.70 -6.67 11.76
N PRO A 40 20.45 -6.33 12.82
CA PRO A 40 21.32 -7.28 13.47
C PRO A 40 20.50 -8.39 14.14
N GLN A 41 21.14 -9.57 14.26
CA GLN A 41 20.57 -10.69 15.02
C GLN A 41 20.84 -10.55 16.53
N ASP A 42 21.73 -9.63 16.91
CA ASP A 42 22.22 -9.40 18.26
C ASP A 42 22.11 -7.93 18.68
N ILE A 43 21.95 -7.74 19.99
CA ILE A 43 21.69 -6.45 20.67
C ILE A 43 22.88 -5.47 20.67
N TYR A 44 24.00 -5.83 20.05
CA TYR A 44 25.27 -5.09 20.11
C TYR A 44 25.67 -4.37 18.80
N GLY A 45 24.82 -4.41 17.77
CA GLY A 45 25.09 -3.80 16.46
C GLY A 45 24.91 -2.27 16.35
N ASN A 46 25.91 -1.49 16.72
CA ASN A 46 26.07 -0.04 16.49
C ASN A 46 25.41 0.51 15.19
N GLY A 47 24.68 1.61 15.31
CA GLY A 47 23.99 2.32 14.23
C GLY A 47 24.61 3.69 13.93
N ALA A 48 24.51 4.10 12.67
CA ALA A 48 24.85 5.42 12.19
C ALA A 48 23.80 5.89 11.19
N ALA A 49 23.68 7.21 11.05
CA ALA A 49 23.02 7.83 9.92
C ALA A 49 23.74 7.45 8.62
N VAL A 50 23.00 6.99 7.63
CA VAL A 50 23.56 6.61 6.34
C VAL A 50 23.39 7.77 5.37
N THR A 51 24.50 8.13 4.73
CA THR A 51 24.52 8.90 3.49
C THR A 51 24.93 7.92 2.40
N GLU A 52 24.02 7.52 1.53
CA GLU A 52 24.39 6.86 0.28
C GLU A 52 24.69 7.96 -0.76
N ILE A 53 25.82 7.83 -1.44
CA ILE A 53 26.17 8.66 -2.59
C ILE A 53 25.96 7.78 -3.81
N ASP A 54 24.81 7.93 -4.45
CA ASP A 54 24.58 7.35 -5.78
C ASP A 54 25.65 7.88 -6.76
N ARG A 55 26.20 6.98 -7.59
CA ARG A 55 27.18 7.29 -8.65
C ARG A 55 26.54 7.30 -10.05
N GLY A 56 25.21 7.30 -10.16
CA GLY A 56 24.49 7.59 -11.40
C GLY A 56 24.66 9.05 -11.86
N PRO A 57 24.36 9.36 -13.14
CA PRO A 57 24.49 10.72 -13.70
C PRO A 57 23.53 11.74 -13.07
N ASN A 58 22.52 11.29 -12.31
CA ASN A 58 21.56 12.13 -11.60
C ASN A 58 21.75 11.98 -10.09
N ARG A 59 22.72 12.70 -9.50
CA ARG A 59 23.09 12.58 -8.08
C ARG A 59 21.98 13.04 -7.14
N VAL A 60 21.43 12.13 -6.33
CA VAL A 60 20.50 12.46 -5.24
C VAL A 60 21.25 12.21 -3.92
N ALA A 61 21.50 13.27 -3.14
CA ALA A 61 21.99 13.09 -1.78
C ALA A 61 20.82 12.60 -0.93
N LEU A 62 20.95 11.43 -0.33
CA LEU A 62 19.89 10.82 0.45
C LEU A 62 20.38 10.62 1.88
N GLN A 63 19.74 11.34 2.81
CA GLN A 63 20.00 11.23 4.24
C GLN A 63 18.91 10.38 4.87
N MET A 64 19.29 9.27 5.48
CA MET A 64 18.36 8.38 6.19
C MET A 64 18.48 8.60 7.70
N THR A 65 17.37 8.96 8.33
CA THR A 65 17.22 9.07 9.77
C THR A 65 16.21 8.01 10.22
N ALA A 66 16.64 7.05 11.02
CA ALA A 66 15.70 6.16 11.70
C ALA A 66 15.35 6.76 13.06
N GLU A 67 14.08 6.70 13.46
CA GLU A 67 13.62 7.10 14.80
C GLU A 67 12.93 5.91 15.49
N GLY A 68 13.33 5.61 16.73
CA GLY A 68 12.81 4.50 17.53
C GLY A 68 13.63 4.24 18.80
N SER A 69 13.06 3.58 19.81
CA SER A 69 13.66 3.33 21.14
C SER A 69 14.88 2.38 21.14
N HIS A 70 15.38 2.00 19.96
CA HIS A 70 16.23 0.82 19.75
C HIS A 70 17.31 1.03 18.69
N ILE A 71 17.76 2.27 18.50
CA ILE A 71 18.87 2.62 17.59
C ILE A 71 20.17 2.49 18.36
N LEU A 72 21.06 1.64 17.88
CA LEU A 72 22.36 1.41 18.52
C LEU A 72 23.33 2.54 18.13
N PRO A 73 24.28 2.97 18.99
CA PRO A 73 25.24 4.01 18.65
C PRO A 73 26.53 3.46 17.99
N GLY A 74 27.04 4.08 16.92
CA GLY A 74 28.49 4.24 16.74
C GLY A 74 29.27 3.49 15.66
N VAL A 75 28.73 3.16 14.47
CA VAL A 75 29.60 2.75 13.33
C VAL A 75 29.07 3.26 11.99
N SER A 76 29.91 3.98 11.25
CA SER A 76 29.67 4.39 9.86
C SER A 76 29.68 3.16 8.94
N THR A 77 28.51 2.53 8.75
CA THR A 77 28.32 1.52 7.71
C THR A 77 27.74 2.17 6.47
N ARG A 78 28.60 2.50 5.51
CA ARG A 78 28.16 2.75 4.14
C ARG A 78 27.78 1.41 3.47
N PRO A 79 26.58 1.24 2.93
CA PRO A 79 25.34 1.96 3.20
C PRO A 79 24.33 1.03 3.92
N GLY A 80 24.04 1.33 5.19
CA GLY A 80 22.89 0.78 5.88
C GLY A 80 22.80 1.13 7.36
N VAL A 81 21.59 1.32 7.86
CA VAL A 81 21.32 1.59 9.29
C VAL A 81 21.06 0.25 9.97
N ASN A 82 21.71 -0.03 11.11
CA ASN A 82 21.38 -1.19 11.93
C ASN A 82 20.20 -0.86 12.87
N VAL A 83 19.10 -1.61 12.81
CA VAL A 83 17.96 -1.47 13.74
C VAL A 83 17.66 -2.79 14.42
N LEU A 84 17.26 -2.79 15.70
CA LEU A 84 16.82 -4.03 16.37
C LEU A 84 15.51 -4.56 15.77
N PRO A 85 15.14 -5.85 15.96
CA PRO A 85 13.82 -6.34 15.60
C PRO A 85 12.70 -5.52 16.26
N GLY A 86 11.58 -5.32 15.56
CA GLY A 86 10.42 -4.59 16.06
C GLY A 86 9.86 -3.58 15.06
N ARG A 87 8.88 -2.78 15.49
CA ARG A 87 8.26 -1.74 14.64
C ARG A 87 9.13 -0.50 14.60
N HIS A 88 9.44 -0.01 13.39
CA HIS A 88 10.28 1.18 13.17
C HIS A 88 9.58 2.22 12.33
N THR A 89 9.92 3.48 12.59
CA THR A 89 9.63 4.62 11.72
C THR A 89 10.95 5.13 11.15
N VAL A 90 11.06 5.10 9.85
CA VAL A 90 12.29 5.39 9.11
C VAL A 90 12.01 6.54 8.17
N GLN A 91 12.70 7.66 8.35
CA GLN A 91 12.61 8.82 7.48
C GLN A 91 13.80 8.85 6.52
N VAL A 92 13.52 8.99 5.23
CA VAL A 92 14.51 9.09 4.16
C VAL A 92 14.30 10.42 3.46
N ASN A 93 15.30 11.31 3.50
CA ASN A 93 15.26 12.57 2.78
C ASN A 93 15.82 12.36 1.37
N VAL A 94 14.99 12.54 0.34
CA VAL A 94 15.37 12.42 -1.07
C VAL A 94 15.64 13.81 -1.66
N CYS A 95 16.89 14.13 -2.04
CA CYS A 95 17.26 15.45 -2.58
C CYS A 95 17.58 15.43 -4.09
N TYR A 96 16.70 15.95 -4.94
CA TYR A 96 16.88 15.87 -6.41
C TYR A 96 17.96 16.84 -6.93
N ALA A 97 18.82 16.33 -7.84
CA ALA A 97 20.04 16.99 -8.34
C ALA A 97 19.85 18.40 -8.97
N SER A 98 18.63 18.78 -9.34
CA SER A 98 18.35 20.03 -10.05
C SER A 98 18.24 21.26 -9.15
N SER A 99 18.16 21.10 -7.83
CA SER A 99 18.22 22.23 -6.90
C SER A 99 18.80 21.78 -5.56
N THR A 100 19.82 22.48 -5.07
CA THR A 100 20.46 22.23 -3.76
C THR A 100 19.54 22.50 -2.56
N GLN A 101 18.23 22.65 -2.76
CA GLN A 101 17.29 23.13 -1.74
C GLN A 101 15.96 22.36 -1.64
N SER A 102 15.65 21.38 -2.50
CA SER A 102 14.41 20.60 -2.38
C SER A 102 14.71 19.14 -2.03
N CYS A 103 14.83 18.87 -0.74
CA CYS A 103 14.79 17.52 -0.20
C CYS A 103 13.37 17.24 0.29
N THR A 104 12.75 16.17 -0.18
CA THR A 104 11.45 15.72 0.33
C THR A 104 11.66 14.58 1.31
N PRO A 105 11.16 14.69 2.56
CA PRO A 105 11.19 13.58 3.50
C PRO A 105 10.13 12.54 3.11
N ASP A 106 10.55 11.29 3.02
CA ASP A 106 9.68 10.12 2.91
C ASP A 106 9.74 9.30 4.20
N THR A 107 8.58 8.86 4.70
CA THR A 107 8.48 8.08 5.94
C THR A 107 8.02 6.67 5.65
N TYR A 108 8.71 5.69 6.23
CA TYR A 108 8.43 4.27 6.15
C TYR A 108 8.19 3.71 7.54
N VAL A 109 7.07 3.01 7.72
CA VAL A 109 6.68 2.38 8.98
C VAL A 109 6.47 0.90 8.73
N PHE A 110 7.30 0.05 9.35
CA PHE A 110 7.19 -1.40 9.19
C PHE A 110 7.81 -2.18 10.35
N GLU A 111 7.50 -3.48 10.40
CA GLU A 111 8.05 -4.42 11.36
C GLU A 111 9.33 -5.10 10.83
N ALA A 112 10.47 -4.75 11.44
CA ALA A 112 11.78 -5.28 11.15
C ALA A 112 11.98 -6.64 11.82
N LYS A 113 12.45 -7.63 11.05
CA LYS A 113 12.72 -9.01 11.49
C LYS A 113 14.22 -9.23 11.61
N PRO A 114 14.68 -10.02 12.61
CA PRO A 114 16.10 -10.28 12.83
C PRO A 114 16.74 -10.92 11.60
N GLY A 115 17.94 -10.46 11.22
CA GLY A 115 18.70 -11.04 10.11
C GLY A 115 18.18 -10.69 8.72
N VAL A 116 17.27 -9.73 8.60
CA VAL A 116 16.74 -9.26 7.32
C VAL A 116 17.36 -7.90 6.95
N ALA A 117 17.62 -7.71 5.66
CA ALA A 117 17.94 -6.42 5.07
C ALA A 117 16.73 -5.91 4.25
N TYR A 118 16.36 -4.64 4.43
CA TYR A 118 15.20 -4.03 3.79
C TYR A 118 15.64 -2.97 2.80
N VAL A 119 15.27 -3.15 1.54
CA VAL A 119 15.71 -2.27 0.47
C VAL A 119 14.62 -1.23 0.16
N LEU A 120 14.90 0.05 0.42
CA LEU A 120 13.98 1.17 0.18
C LEU A 120 14.30 1.82 -1.16
N ARG A 121 13.29 1.97 -2.03
CA ARG A 121 13.46 2.45 -3.42
C ARG A 121 12.79 3.79 -3.72
N GLY A 122 11.98 4.32 -2.81
CA GLY A 122 11.22 5.56 -2.99
C GLY A 122 9.84 5.50 -2.34
N PRO A 123 9.05 6.58 -2.42
CA PRO A 123 7.75 6.65 -1.78
C PRO A 123 6.78 5.66 -2.41
N MET A 124 5.98 5.00 -1.57
CA MET A 124 4.95 4.01 -1.96
C MET A 124 5.45 2.80 -2.77
N GLN A 125 6.77 2.65 -2.97
CA GLN A 125 7.35 1.50 -3.65
C GLN A 125 7.51 0.32 -2.68
N THR A 126 7.42 -0.91 -3.20
CA THR A 126 7.60 -2.11 -2.38
C THR A 126 9.00 -2.14 -1.77
N ILE A 127 9.07 -2.57 -0.50
CA ILE A 127 10.34 -2.75 0.21
C ILE A 127 10.80 -4.19 0.00
N VAL A 128 11.95 -4.38 -0.64
CA VAL A 128 12.47 -5.73 -0.88
C VAL A 128 13.18 -6.24 0.36
N MET A 129 12.81 -7.42 0.84
CA MET A 129 13.44 -8.10 1.96
C MET A 129 14.49 -9.09 1.44
N LEU A 130 15.72 -8.96 1.93
CA LEU A 130 16.84 -9.83 1.61
C LEU A 130 17.37 -10.48 2.89
N ASP A 131 17.91 -11.69 2.78
CA ASP A 131 18.72 -12.29 3.86
C ASP A 131 19.98 -11.45 4.04
N ARG A 132 20.24 -10.97 5.27
CA ARG A 132 21.36 -10.06 5.54
C ARG A 132 22.71 -10.65 5.14
N PHE A 133 22.90 -11.96 5.32
CA PHE A 133 24.19 -12.60 5.12
C PHE A 133 24.30 -13.21 3.72
N LYS A 134 23.24 -13.89 3.26
CA LYS A 134 23.21 -14.58 1.97
C LYS A 134 22.81 -13.67 0.81
N LYS A 135 22.20 -12.51 1.08
CA LYS A 135 21.65 -11.56 0.10
C LYS A 135 20.60 -12.19 -0.81
N SER A 136 20.01 -13.32 -0.40
CA SER A 136 18.94 -14.00 -1.12
C SER A 136 17.60 -13.31 -0.85
N HIS A 137 16.73 -13.27 -1.85
CA HIS A 137 15.39 -12.70 -1.73
C HIS A 137 14.55 -13.48 -0.71
N LEU A 138 13.98 -12.77 0.28
CA LEU A 138 13.10 -13.32 1.30
C LEU A 138 11.63 -12.96 1.08
N GLY A 139 11.34 -11.87 0.36
CA GLY A 139 9.99 -11.40 0.11
C GLY A 139 9.94 -9.88 -0.06
N GLU A 140 8.73 -9.34 0.00
CA GLU A 140 8.48 -7.91 -0.16
C GLU A 140 7.51 -7.42 0.93
N LEU A 141 7.62 -6.12 1.27
CA LEU A 141 6.59 -5.40 2.00
C LEU A 141 5.83 -4.46 1.05
N TYR A 142 4.51 -4.41 1.24
CA TYR A 142 3.58 -3.63 0.43
C TYR A 142 3.01 -2.46 1.23
N SER A 143 2.84 -1.31 0.58
CA SER A 143 2.25 -0.11 1.18
C SER A 143 0.74 -0.32 1.39
N VAL A 144 0.27 -0.15 2.62
CA VAL A 144 -1.16 -0.13 2.99
C VAL A 144 -1.69 1.27 3.24
N SER A 145 -0.79 2.20 3.54
CA SER A 145 -1.08 3.63 3.68
C SER A 145 0.11 4.44 3.17
N GLN A 146 0.03 5.76 3.24
CA GLN A 146 1.09 6.66 2.76
C GLN A 146 2.48 6.31 3.33
N HIS A 147 2.55 5.76 4.55
CA HIS A 147 3.80 5.45 5.22
C HIS A 147 3.91 4.01 5.74
N GLU A 148 2.81 3.26 5.84
CA GLU A 148 2.83 1.94 6.47
C GLU A 148 3.00 0.82 5.45
N PHE A 149 3.89 -0.12 5.76
CA PHE A 149 4.21 -1.27 4.94
C PHE A 149 4.00 -2.58 5.70
N VAL A 150 3.37 -3.54 5.05
CA VAL A 150 3.04 -4.86 5.63
C VAL A 150 3.59 -5.99 4.77
N SER A 151 3.76 -7.18 5.36
CA SER A 151 4.19 -8.36 4.60
C SER A 151 3.18 -8.82 3.55
N ASP A 152 3.67 -9.55 2.53
CA ASP A 152 2.84 -10.20 1.50
C ASP A 152 1.64 -10.98 2.06
N GLN A 153 1.83 -11.71 3.17
CA GLN A 153 0.76 -12.50 3.79
C GLN A 153 -0.36 -11.62 4.33
N VAL A 154 -0.01 -10.52 5.01
CA VAL A 154 -0.98 -9.56 5.56
C VAL A 154 -1.67 -8.81 4.42
N TRP A 155 -0.91 -8.37 3.41
CA TRP A 155 -1.45 -7.72 2.23
C TRP A 155 -2.49 -8.57 1.50
N LYS A 156 -2.17 -9.85 1.24
CA LYS A 156 -3.10 -10.81 0.62
C LYS A 156 -4.34 -11.06 1.49
N ALA A 157 -4.19 -11.09 2.81
CA ALA A 157 -5.32 -11.24 3.72
C ALA A 157 -6.25 -10.01 3.65
N MET A 158 -5.70 -8.80 3.62
CA MET A 158 -6.47 -7.57 3.46
C MET A 158 -7.24 -7.56 2.13
N GLN A 159 -6.58 -7.87 1.01
CA GLN A 159 -7.23 -7.95 -0.31
C GLN A 159 -8.39 -8.97 -0.34
N ARG A 160 -8.20 -10.14 0.28
CA ARG A 160 -9.27 -11.16 0.37
C ARG A 160 -10.44 -10.67 1.21
N ASN A 161 -10.18 -9.97 2.32
CA ASN A 161 -11.23 -9.42 3.17
C ASN A 161 -12.02 -8.33 2.42
N GLU A 162 -11.34 -7.45 1.68
CA GLU A 162 -11.99 -6.43 0.85
C GLU A 162 -12.87 -7.06 -0.24
N LEU A 163 -12.35 -8.06 -0.96
CA LEU A 163 -13.12 -8.78 -1.97
C LEU A 163 -14.34 -9.48 -1.37
N THR A 164 -14.19 -10.09 -0.20
CA THR A 164 -15.29 -10.76 0.51
C THR A 164 -16.34 -9.74 0.98
N ALA A 165 -15.91 -8.59 1.50
CA ALA A 165 -16.81 -7.52 1.90
C ALA A 165 -17.58 -6.94 0.70
N ALA A 166 -16.90 -6.71 -0.42
CA ALA A 166 -17.53 -6.24 -1.67
C ALA A 166 -18.54 -7.26 -2.23
N ALA A 167 -18.20 -8.55 -2.20
CA ALA A 167 -19.11 -9.62 -2.61
C ALA A 167 -20.36 -9.68 -1.73
N ASN A 168 -20.19 -9.61 -0.41
CA ASN A 168 -21.30 -9.61 0.55
C ASN A 168 -22.19 -8.37 0.40
N ALA A 169 -21.60 -7.19 0.22
CA ALA A 169 -22.34 -5.96 -0.03
C ALA A 169 -23.16 -6.04 -1.33
N SER A 170 -22.58 -6.62 -2.38
CA SER A 170 -23.27 -6.83 -3.66
C SER A 170 -24.44 -7.81 -3.52
N LEU A 171 -24.26 -8.89 -2.76
CA LEU A 171 -25.34 -9.84 -2.45
C LEU A 171 -26.49 -9.13 -1.73
N GLN A 172 -26.19 -8.36 -0.68
CA GLN A 172 -27.20 -7.62 0.09
C GLN A 172 -27.98 -6.63 -0.78
N ILE A 173 -27.30 -5.90 -1.67
CA ILE A 173 -27.96 -5.00 -2.63
C ILE A 173 -28.89 -5.79 -3.55
N SER A 174 -28.46 -6.96 -4.05
CA SER A 174 -29.27 -7.80 -4.92
C SER A 174 -30.52 -8.37 -4.22
N GLU A 175 -30.37 -8.85 -2.97
CA GLU A 175 -31.48 -9.36 -2.16
C GLU A 175 -32.46 -8.23 -1.81
N GLN A 176 -31.95 -7.06 -1.46
CA GLN A 176 -32.78 -5.89 -1.20
C GLN A 176 -33.58 -5.50 -2.44
N ARG A 177 -32.94 -5.45 -3.61
CA ARG A 177 -33.63 -5.19 -4.89
C ARG A 177 -34.71 -6.23 -5.17
N GLN A 178 -34.43 -7.51 -4.94
CA GLN A 178 -35.43 -8.58 -5.11
C GLN A 178 -36.65 -8.37 -4.22
N ARG A 179 -36.45 -7.98 -2.95
CA ARG A 179 -37.56 -7.66 -2.03
C ARG A 179 -38.34 -6.44 -2.49
N ASP A 180 -37.63 -5.41 -2.93
CA ASP A 180 -38.21 -4.13 -3.32
C ASP A 180 -38.97 -4.22 -4.66
N GLN A 181 -38.72 -5.22 -5.51
CA GLN A 181 -39.42 -5.38 -6.80
C GLN A 181 -40.94 -5.36 -6.68
N SER A 182 -41.48 -6.04 -5.67
CA SER A 182 -42.93 -6.13 -5.45
C SER A 182 -43.55 -4.79 -5.10
N MET A 183 -42.78 -3.92 -4.43
CA MET A 183 -43.20 -2.60 -4.01
C MET A 183 -43.03 -1.57 -5.13
N ILE A 184 -41.93 -1.66 -5.90
CA ILE A 184 -41.67 -0.86 -7.09
C ILE A 184 -42.78 -1.03 -8.13
N ARG A 185 -43.33 -2.24 -8.28
CA ARG A 185 -44.44 -2.52 -9.21
C ARG A 185 -45.80 -1.97 -8.77
N LYS A 186 -45.91 -1.16 -7.70
CA LYS A 186 -47.18 -0.53 -7.30
C LYS A 186 -47.35 0.82 -7.98
N VAL A 187 -48.52 1.07 -8.58
CA VAL A 187 -48.88 2.40 -9.07
C VAL A 187 -48.82 3.39 -7.90
N GLY A 188 -48.17 4.55 -8.12
CA GLY A 188 -47.87 5.56 -7.11
C GLY A 188 -46.55 5.34 -6.36
N ALA A 189 -45.82 4.24 -6.59
CA ALA A 189 -44.52 4.03 -5.96
C ALA A 189 -43.53 5.14 -6.36
N HIS A 190 -42.85 5.71 -5.36
CA HIS A 190 -41.80 6.72 -5.55
C HIS A 190 -40.47 5.99 -5.82
N VAL A 191 -39.95 6.17 -7.03
CA VAL A 191 -38.80 5.41 -7.54
C VAL A 191 -37.67 6.33 -7.99
N CYS A 192 -36.44 5.89 -7.80
CA CYS A 192 -35.24 6.58 -8.27
C CYS A 192 -34.39 5.70 -9.18
N GLN A 193 -33.65 6.37 -10.06
CA GLN A 193 -32.65 5.75 -10.92
C GLN A 193 -31.42 6.66 -10.97
N GLU A 194 -30.25 6.07 -10.76
CA GLU A 194 -28.98 6.76 -10.96
C GLU A 194 -28.59 6.68 -12.45
N VAL A 195 -28.49 7.84 -13.11
CA VAL A 195 -28.14 7.95 -14.52
C VAL A 195 -26.78 8.65 -14.66
N GLY A 196 -25.85 7.98 -15.33
CA GLY A 196 -24.47 8.46 -15.46
C GLY A 196 -23.71 8.36 -14.14
N ARG A 197 -22.86 9.34 -13.83
CA ARG A 197 -22.00 9.29 -12.62
C ARG A 197 -22.61 9.94 -11.39
N ASN A 198 -23.45 10.96 -11.55
CA ASN A 198 -23.83 11.86 -10.45
C ASN A 198 -25.25 12.41 -10.54
N ILE A 199 -26.15 11.88 -11.39
CA ILE A 199 -27.53 12.39 -11.50
C ILE A 199 -28.49 11.31 -11.03
N ILE A 200 -29.42 11.70 -10.16
CA ILE A 200 -30.51 10.84 -9.70
C ILE A 200 -31.79 11.39 -10.28
N TYR A 201 -32.49 10.55 -11.06
CA TYR A 201 -33.85 10.81 -11.51
C TYR A 201 -34.83 10.25 -10.48
N THR A 202 -35.83 11.03 -10.13
CA THR A 202 -36.91 10.62 -9.23
C THR A 202 -38.24 10.75 -9.94
N GLY A 203 -39.14 9.81 -9.68
CA GLY A 203 -40.42 9.75 -10.35
C GLY A 203 -41.42 8.86 -9.65
N TYR A 204 -42.59 8.76 -10.26
CA TYR A 204 -43.68 7.95 -9.75
C TYR A 204 -44.17 6.97 -10.81
N VAL A 205 -44.48 5.75 -10.39
CA VAL A 205 -45.06 4.73 -11.26
C VAL A 205 -46.50 5.09 -11.58
N GLU A 206 -46.80 5.36 -12.85
CA GLU A 206 -48.15 5.66 -13.33
C GLU A 206 -48.92 4.39 -13.72
N GLN A 207 -48.24 3.46 -14.39
CA GLN A 207 -48.84 2.21 -14.90
C GLN A 207 -47.83 1.07 -14.87
N VAL A 208 -48.34 -0.15 -14.83
CA VAL A 208 -47.57 -1.39 -14.78
C VAL A 208 -48.09 -2.28 -15.89
N ALA A 209 -47.21 -2.75 -16.76
CA ALA A 209 -47.53 -3.71 -17.82
C ALA A 209 -46.47 -4.80 -17.81
N ASP A 210 -46.85 -6.08 -17.68
CA ASP A 210 -45.98 -7.26 -17.70
C ASP A 210 -44.54 -7.05 -17.16
N ASP A 211 -43.59 -6.70 -18.03
CA ASP A 211 -42.17 -6.53 -17.75
C ASP A 211 -41.69 -5.07 -17.61
N LYS A 212 -42.58 -4.08 -17.78
CA LYS A 212 -42.26 -2.64 -17.80
C LYS A 212 -43.17 -1.81 -16.90
N LEU A 213 -42.62 -0.68 -16.48
CA LEU A 213 -43.29 0.36 -15.73
C LEU A 213 -43.37 1.62 -16.57
N LYS A 214 -44.54 2.25 -16.59
CA LYS A 214 -44.68 3.63 -17.04
C LYS A 214 -44.36 4.53 -15.87
N ILE A 215 -43.25 5.27 -15.95
CA ILE A 215 -42.76 6.11 -14.87
C ILE A 215 -42.78 7.56 -15.31
N ARG A 216 -43.39 8.43 -14.53
CA ARG A 216 -43.31 9.88 -14.69
C ARG A 216 -42.12 10.39 -13.89
N ILE A 217 -41.05 10.73 -14.59
CA ILE A 217 -39.86 11.36 -13.99
C ILE A 217 -40.22 12.80 -13.69
N ALA A 218 -40.29 13.13 -12.40
CA ALA A 218 -40.74 14.42 -11.91
C ALA A 218 -39.57 15.35 -11.57
N GLU A 219 -38.44 14.79 -11.12
CA GLU A 219 -37.27 15.58 -10.74
C GLU A 219 -35.95 14.89 -11.15
N ALA A 220 -34.90 15.71 -11.23
CA ALA A 220 -33.53 15.27 -11.33
C ALA A 220 -32.66 16.12 -10.41
N HIS A 221 -31.73 15.50 -9.70
CA HIS A 221 -30.80 16.20 -8.81
C HIS A 221 -29.42 15.54 -8.83
N PHE A 222 -28.40 16.27 -8.33
CA PHE A 222 -27.06 15.71 -8.21
C PHE A 222 -26.93 14.79 -7.00
N LYS A 223 -26.28 13.64 -7.17
CA LYS A 223 -25.97 12.70 -6.10
C LYS A 223 -25.16 13.40 -5.00
N GLY A 224 -25.64 13.32 -3.77
CA GLY A 224 -25.05 14.01 -2.60
C GLY A 224 -25.49 15.46 -2.41
N ASN A 225 -26.21 16.07 -3.36
CA ASN A 225 -26.79 17.40 -3.20
C ASN A 225 -28.17 17.52 -3.88
N PRO A 226 -29.25 17.12 -3.17
CA PRO A 226 -30.62 17.16 -3.70
C PRO A 226 -31.12 18.57 -4.06
N SER A 227 -30.51 19.61 -3.50
CA SER A 227 -30.87 21.01 -3.79
C SER A 227 -30.35 21.49 -5.14
N LEU A 228 -29.34 20.84 -5.71
CA LEU A 228 -28.82 21.17 -7.03
C LEU A 228 -29.54 20.36 -8.11
N ARG A 229 -30.18 21.09 -9.04
CA ARG A 229 -30.91 20.53 -10.17
C ARG A 229 -30.14 20.76 -11.47
N PRO A 230 -30.09 19.80 -12.40
CA PRO A 230 -29.58 20.05 -13.74
C PRO A 230 -30.41 21.14 -14.43
N SER A 231 -29.74 22.14 -15.03
CA SER A 231 -30.38 23.36 -15.56
C SER A 231 -31.39 23.13 -16.68
N ALA A 232 -31.31 22.00 -17.38
CA ALA A 232 -32.16 21.66 -18.52
C ALA A 232 -33.10 20.48 -18.27
N PHE A 233 -33.34 20.11 -17.01
CA PHE A 233 -34.25 19.00 -16.73
C PHE A 233 -35.70 19.35 -17.10
N THR A 234 -36.32 18.50 -17.90
CA THR A 234 -37.75 18.55 -18.23
C THR A 234 -38.40 17.24 -17.82
N ALA A 235 -39.52 17.31 -17.12
CA ALA A 235 -40.25 16.14 -16.68
C ALA A 235 -40.74 15.31 -17.88
N THR A 236 -40.41 14.03 -17.89
CA THR A 236 -40.68 13.10 -18.99
C THR A 236 -41.33 11.83 -18.46
N THR A 237 -41.95 11.08 -19.37
CA THR A 237 -42.51 9.77 -19.06
C THR A 237 -41.77 8.71 -19.83
N VAL A 238 -41.35 7.66 -19.15
CA VAL A 238 -40.59 6.55 -19.75
C VAL A 238 -41.28 5.23 -19.48
N TRP A 239 -41.10 4.29 -20.41
CA TRP A 239 -41.44 2.89 -20.22
C TRP A 239 -40.15 2.11 -20.04
N ASP A 240 -39.93 1.57 -18.85
CA ASP A 240 -38.65 0.95 -18.50
C ASP A 240 -38.83 -0.27 -17.60
N SER A 241 -37.79 -1.11 -17.53
CA SER A 241 -37.79 -2.30 -16.70
C SER A 241 -37.72 -1.92 -15.22
N PRO A 242 -38.50 -2.58 -14.32
CA PRO A 242 -38.38 -2.37 -12.88
C PRO A 242 -36.99 -2.68 -12.33
N MET A 243 -36.13 -3.37 -13.09
CA MET A 243 -34.75 -3.70 -12.69
C MET A 243 -33.79 -2.52 -12.76
N GLN A 244 -34.18 -1.45 -13.44
CA GLN A 244 -33.37 -0.25 -13.57
C GLN A 244 -33.71 0.81 -12.53
N TRP A 245 -34.71 0.57 -11.68
CA TRP A 245 -35.24 1.50 -10.71
C TRP A 245 -35.15 0.91 -9.30
N ASP A 246 -34.91 1.77 -8.33
CA ASP A 246 -34.91 1.45 -6.90
C ASP A 246 -36.03 2.27 -6.22
N LEU A 247 -36.46 1.88 -5.01
CA LEU A 247 -37.35 2.74 -4.22
C LEU A 247 -36.57 3.93 -3.67
N CYS A 248 -37.10 5.14 -3.86
CA CYS A 248 -36.56 6.33 -3.20
C CYS A 248 -36.69 6.18 -1.68
N ARG A 249 -35.62 6.53 -0.95
CA ARG A 249 -35.64 6.64 0.52
C ARG A 249 -35.58 8.10 0.95
#